data_AF-A0A4Q5U5Z5-F1
#
_entry.id   AF-A0A4Q5U5Z5-F1
#
_cell.length_a   1.000
_cell.length_b   1.000
_cell.length_c   1.000
_cell.angle_alpha   90.00
_cell.angle_beta   90.00
_cell.angle_gamma   90.00
#
_symmetry.space_group_name_H-M   'P 1'
#
loop_
_entity.id
_entity.type
_entity.pdbx_description
1 polymer ?
#
loop_
_entity_poly.entity_id
_entity_poly.type
_entity_poly.pdbx_seq_one_letter_code
_entity_poly.pdbx_strand_id
1 'polypeptide(L)' 'MVINRVVRNSLALLFLFVSCQATQKTMTASAYQVKEFDTQGHRGARGLAPENTFPAMKAGLDAGVRTLEMDVVIT' A
#
# COMPACT_ATOMS: atom_id res chain seq x y z
N MET A 1 -53.11 32.66 -19.24
CA MET A 1 -52.83 32.16 -17.87
C MET A 1 -52.19 30.76 -17.82
N VAL A 2 -52.18 29.98 -18.90
CA VAL A 2 -51.58 28.63 -18.96
C VAL A 2 -50.06 28.67 -19.19
N ILE A 3 -49.59 29.59 -20.05
CA ILE A 3 -48.16 29.74 -20.41
C ILE A 3 -47.29 30.11 -19.19
N ASN A 4 -47.73 31.04 -18.34
CA ASN A 4 -46.99 31.42 -17.11
C ASN A 4 -46.92 30.29 -16.07
N ARG A 5 -47.87 29.33 -16.08
CA ARG A 5 -47.81 28.15 -15.20
C ARG A 5 -46.83 27.11 -15.72
N VAL A 6 -46.77 26.91 -17.04
CA VAL A 6 -45.79 26.02 -17.69
C VAL A 6 -44.36 26.54 -17.49
N VAL A 7 -44.12 27.83 -17.75
CA VAL A 7 -42.79 28.44 -17.56
C VAL A 7 -42.35 28.38 -16.09
N ARG A 8 -43.25 28.63 -15.13
CA ARG A 8 -42.95 28.54 -13.69
C ARG A 8 -42.66 27.11 -13.23
N ASN A 9 -43.39 26.12 -13.74
CA ASN A 9 -43.13 24.71 -13.43
C ASN A 9 -41.82 24.23 -14.07
N SER A 10 -41.51 24.66 -15.31
CA SER A 10 -40.24 24.35 -15.97
C SER A 10 -39.04 24.97 -15.26
N LEU A 11 -39.17 26.21 -14.76
CA LEU A 11 -38.11 26.87 -13.98
C LEU A 11 -37.90 26.20 -12.62
N ALA A 12 -38.99 25.78 -11.95
CA ALA A 12 -38.92 25.07 -10.67
C ALA A 12 -38.24 23.69 -10.77
N LEU A 13 -38.49 22.94 -11.87
CA LEU A 13 -37.77 21.69 -12.13
C LEU A 13 -36.27 21.92 -12.33
N LEU A 14 -35.87 23.01 -12.98
CA LEU A 14 -34.47 23.33 -13.23
C LEU A 14 -33.69 23.61 -11.93
N PHE A 15 -34.32 24.26 -10.94
CA PHE A 15 -33.73 24.48 -9.61
C PHE A 15 -33.64 23.20 -8.77
N LEU A 16 -34.50 22.21 -9.01
CA LEU A 16 -34.49 20.92 -8.30
C LEU A 16 -33.29 20.04 -8.67
N PHE A 17 -32.74 20.19 -9.88
CA PHE A 17 -31.56 19.44 -10.32
C PHE A 17 -30.23 20.03 -9.86
N VAL A 18 -30.20 21.30 -9.45
CA VAL A 18 -28.97 22.01 -9.05
C VAL A 18 -28.58 21.76 -7.59
N SER A 19 -29.51 21.29 -6.75
CA SER A 19 -29.27 21.02 -5.32
C SER A 19 -28.54 19.69 -5.03
N CYS A 20 -28.23 18.88 -6.05
CA CYS A 20 -27.57 17.57 -5.86
C CYS A 20 -26.03 17.61 -5.84
N GLN A 21 -25.41 18.78 -5.69
CA GLN A 21 -23.96 18.88 -5.45
C GLN A 21 -23.68 18.78 -3.94
N ALA A 22 -23.85 17.58 -3.39
CA ALA A 22 -23.36 17.27 -2.04
C ALA A 22 -21.82 17.24 -2.07
N THR A 23 -21.19 18.20 -1.39
CA THR A 23 -19.73 18.25 -1.16
C THR A 23 -19.22 16.94 -0.58
N GLN A 24 -18.53 16.15 -1.40
CA GLN A 24 -17.80 14.97 -0.93
C GLN A 24 -16.50 15.42 -0.27
N LYS A 25 -16.46 15.42 1.06
CA LYS A 25 -15.22 15.57 1.84
C LYS A 25 -14.35 14.35 1.54
N THR A 26 -13.33 14.51 0.70
CA THR A 26 -12.35 13.47 0.39
C THR A 26 -11.61 13.12 1.67
N MET A 27 -11.93 11.98 2.28
CA MET A 27 -11.14 11.43 3.37
C MET A 27 -9.83 10.94 2.76
N THR A 28 -8.75 11.71 2.92
CA THR A 28 -7.39 11.26 2.62
C THR A 28 -7.04 10.19 3.65
N ALA A 29 -7.27 8.92 3.31
CA ALA A 29 -6.75 7.80 4.08
C ALA A 29 -5.22 7.93 4.09
N SER A 30 -4.63 8.03 5.28
CA SER A 30 -3.18 7.96 5.43
C SER A 30 -2.73 6.61 4.86
N ALA A 31 -1.99 6.64 3.75
CA ALA A 31 -1.49 5.43 3.12
C ALA A 31 -0.48 4.77 4.09
N TYR A 32 -0.94 3.76 4.83
CA TYR A 32 -0.05 2.91 5.62
C TYR A 32 0.89 2.21 4.64
N GLN A 33 2.16 2.63 4.63
CA GLN A 33 3.18 2.01 3.80
C GLN A 33 3.41 0.60 4.32
N VAL A 34 2.85 -0.39 3.63
CA VAL A 34 3.14 -1.80 3.91
C VAL A 34 4.62 -2.01 3.61
N LYS A 35 5.40 -2.29 4.64
CA LYS A 35 6.83 -2.58 4.48
C LYS A 35 6.96 -3.88 3.70
N GLU A 36 7.78 -3.88 2.65
CA GLU A 36 8.04 -5.10 1.88
C GLU A 36 8.61 -6.21 2.78
N PHE A 37 8.26 -7.46 2.46
CA PHE A 37 8.77 -8.61 3.18
C PHE A 37 10.31 -8.67 3.07
N ASP A 38 10.98 -8.80 4.21
CA ASP A 38 12.43 -8.92 4.28
C ASP A 38 12.86 -10.37 4.22
N THR A 39 13.43 -10.81 3.10
CA THR A 39 14.05 -12.13 3.01
C THR A 39 15.41 -12.09 3.71
N GLN A 40 15.56 -12.95 4.73
CA GLN A 40 16.78 -13.01 5.53
C GLN A 40 17.43 -14.40 5.47
N GLY A 41 18.74 -14.44 5.25
CA GLY A 41 19.55 -15.64 5.35
C GLY A 41 19.96 -15.89 6.80
N HIS A 42 19.21 -16.77 7.49
CA HIS A 42 19.48 -17.18 8.88
C HIS A 42 20.82 -17.93 9.00
N ARG A 43 21.80 -17.28 9.61
CA ARG A 43 23.21 -17.68 9.71
C ARG A 43 23.84 -17.97 8.35
N GLY A 44 23.43 -17.21 7.33
CA GLY A 44 23.60 -17.53 5.91
C GLY A 44 22.49 -18.46 5.40
N ALA A 45 22.83 -19.45 4.57
CA ALA A 45 21.91 -20.50 4.13
C ALA A 45 22.20 -21.83 4.87
N ARG A 46 21.93 -21.87 6.18
CA ARG A 46 22.28 -23.02 7.06
C ARG A 46 21.75 -24.39 6.61
N GLY A 47 20.74 -24.42 5.74
CA GLY A 47 20.22 -25.65 5.14
C GLY A 47 21.05 -26.20 3.98
N LEU A 48 21.96 -25.40 3.41
CA LEU A 48 22.79 -25.74 2.25
C LEU A 48 24.28 -25.88 2.59
N ALA A 49 24.77 -25.19 3.63
CA ALA A 49 26.15 -25.23 4.09
C ALA A 49 26.24 -24.94 5.60
N PRO A 50 27.37 -25.23 6.27
CA PRO A 50 27.54 -24.97 7.70
C PRO A 50 27.26 -23.50 8.07
N GLU A 51 26.48 -23.29 9.11
CA GLU A 51 26.06 -21.96 9.57
C GLU A 51 27.23 -21.04 9.96
N ASN A 52 27.04 -19.72 9.84
CA ASN A 52 28.04 -18.69 10.17
C ASN A 52 29.39 -18.87 9.43
N THR A 53 29.36 -19.45 8.22
CA THR A 53 30.54 -19.62 7.35
C THR A 53 30.41 -18.87 6.02
N PHE A 54 31.54 -18.57 5.37
CA PHE A 54 31.54 -17.93 4.05
C PHE A 54 30.75 -18.70 2.99
N PRO A 55 30.85 -20.04 2.86
CA PRO A 55 30.01 -20.81 1.95
C PRO A 55 28.50 -20.61 2.18
N ALA A 56 28.04 -20.63 3.43
CA ALA A 56 26.62 -20.41 3.74
C ALA A 56 26.17 -18.97 3.44
N MET A 57 27.01 -17.97 3.72
CA MET A 57 26.71 -16.58 3.37
C MET A 57 26.61 -16.40 1.86
N LYS A 58 27.56 -16.96 1.11
CA LYS A 58 27.55 -16.92 -0.36
C LYS A 58 26.30 -17.59 -0.94
N ALA A 59 25.94 -18.78 -0.44
CA ALA A 59 24.74 -19.48 -0.85
C ALA A 59 23.45 -18.69 -0.54
N GLY A 60 23.41 -17.95 0.58
CA GLY A 60 22.30 -17.05 0.89
C GLY A 60 22.18 -15.89 -0.10
N LEU A 61 23.30 -15.25 -0.45
CA LEU A 61 23.34 -14.19 -1.46
C LEU A 61 22.93 -14.70 -2.85
N ASP A 62 23.43 -15.87 -3.25
CA ASP A 62 23.06 -16.50 -4.52
C ASP A 62 21.57 -16.88 -4.56
N ALA A 63 20.94 -17.14 -3.40
CA ALA A 63 19.51 -17.36 -3.25
C ALA A 63 18.67 -16.06 -3.23
N GLY A 64 19.30 -14.88 -3.27
CA GLY A 64 18.62 -13.59 -3.36
C GLY A 64 18.07 -13.05 -2.04
N VAL A 65 18.62 -13.48 -0.89
CA VAL A 65 18.24 -12.85 0.40
C VAL A 65 18.72 -11.41 0.44
N ARG A 66 17.89 -10.51 0.96
CA ARG A 66 18.26 -9.09 1.11
C ARG A 66 19.17 -8.86 2.30
N THR A 67 18.97 -9.64 3.36
CA THR A 67 19.68 -9.45 4.63
C THR A 67 20.37 -10.74 5.04
N LEU A 68 21.63 -10.67 5.49
CA LEU A 68 22.32 -11.78 6.14
C LEU A 68 22.23 -11.61 7.65
N GLU A 69 21.81 -12.66 8.35
CA GLU A 69 21.86 -12.73 9.80
C GLU A 69 23.13 -13.47 10.23
N MET A 70 23.74 -13.03 11.33
CA MET A 70 25.03 -13.51 11.83
C MET A 70 25.07 -13.49 13.36
N ASP A 71 25.58 -14.57 13.96
CA ASP A 71 25.90 -14.59 15.38
C ASP A 71 27.36 -14.18 15.62
N VAL A 72 27.59 -13.36 16.65
CA VAL A 72 28.94 -12.90 17.04
C VAL A 72 29.17 -13.18 18.52
N VAL A 73 30.38 -13.63 18.85
CA VAL A 73 30.87 -13.84 20.22
C VAL A 73 32.08 -12.95 20.44
N ILE A 74 32.16 -12.31 21.62
CA ILE A 74 33.31 -11.51 22.04
C ILE A 74 34.23 -12.40 22.89
N THR A 75 35.53 -12.35 22.62
CA THR A 75 36.58 -13.11 23.31
C THR A 75 37.46 -12.23 24.18
#